data_AF-A0A920NI92-F1
#
_entry.id   AF-A0A920NI92-F1
#
_cell.length_a   1.000
_cell.length_b   1.000
_cell.length_c   1.000
_cell.angle_alpha   90.00
_cell.angle_beta   90.00
_cell.angle_gamma   90.00
#
_symmetry.space_group_name_H-M   'P 1'
#
loop_
_entity.id
_entity.type
_entity.pdbx_description
1 polymer ?
#
loop_
_entity_poly.entity_id
_entity_poly.type
_entity_poly.pdbx_seq_one_letter_code
_entity_poly.pdbx_strand_id
1 'polypeptide(L)'
;MQQTIPSKIQSLKSFQINIERLVKRIKSDGADVILVTQPSLYKPDLSSQESAVLDFPRAFCMDRRDFFRMTYPSLESMRIAMQAFNDLIRYIGEQTGVYLVDADPIFEKSLRNFVDDVHYTKLGKKSYLT
;
A
#
# COMPACT_ATOMS: atom_id res chain seq x y z
N MET A 1 -16.48 15.01 -2.81
CA MET A 1 -16.90 14.07 -1.74
C MET A 1 -15.74 13.95 -0.75
N GLN A 2 -15.96 14.24 0.53
CA GLN A 2 -14.94 13.99 1.55
C GLN A 2 -14.87 12.49 1.80
N GLN A 3 -13.77 11.86 1.38
CA GLN A 3 -13.46 10.48 1.77
C GLN A 3 -13.11 10.46 3.26
N THR A 4 -13.92 9.74 4.03
CA THR A 4 -13.74 9.53 5.45
C THR A 4 -12.50 8.65 5.67
N ILE A 5 -11.41 9.24 6.17
CA ILE A 5 -10.20 8.52 6.57
C ILE A 5 -10.57 7.60 7.74
N PRO A 6 -10.35 6.26 7.65
CA PRO A 6 -10.62 5.33 8.75
C PRO A 6 -9.86 5.77 10.01
N SER A 7 -10.57 5.90 11.13
CA SER A 7 -10.11 6.61 12.33
C SER A 7 -8.95 5.98 13.10
N LYS A 8 -8.21 4.98 12.59
CA LYS A 8 -7.03 4.48 13.32
C LYS A 8 -5.98 3.68 12.52
N ILE A 9 -5.61 4.10 11.31
CA ILE A 9 -4.28 3.70 10.77
C ILE A 9 -3.25 4.70 11.33
N GLN A 10 -2.62 4.31 12.44
CA GLN A 10 -1.79 5.21 13.26
C GLN A 10 -0.62 5.83 12.48
N SER A 11 -0.08 5.10 11.51
CA SER A 11 1.10 5.49 10.74
C SER A 11 0.81 6.43 9.56
N LEU A 12 -0.46 6.69 9.19
CA LEU A 12 -0.78 7.52 8.02
C LEU A 12 -0.18 8.93 8.11
N LYS A 13 -0.34 9.60 9.26
CA LYS A 13 0.17 10.96 9.45
C LYS A 13 1.70 11.02 9.33
N SER A 14 2.40 10.10 9.97
CA SER A 14 3.86 10.05 9.89
C SER A 14 4.34 9.69 8.48
N PHE A 15 3.65 8.78 7.80
CA PHE A 15 3.93 8.44 6.41
C PHE A 15 3.77 9.66 5.50
N GLN A 16 2.68 10.41 5.62
CA GLN A 16 2.46 11.65 4.87
C GLN A 16 3.63 12.61 5.03
N ILE A 17 3.97 12.94 6.28
CA ILE A 17 5.07 13.86 6.61
C ILE A 17 6.39 13.39 5.99
N ASN A 18 6.65 12.08 6.04
CA ASN A 18 7.89 11.51 5.52
C ASN A 18 7.97 11.59 3.99
N ILE A 19 6.88 11.26 3.28
CA ILE A 19 6.85 11.34 1.81
C ILE A 19 6.92 12.80 1.35
N GLU A 20 6.18 13.72 1.95
CA GLU A 20 6.24 15.14 1.61
C GLU A 20 7.66 15.71 1.80
N ARG A 21 8.33 15.35 2.90
CA ARG A 21 9.73 15.75 3.15
C ARG A 21 10.68 15.15 2.13
N LEU A 22 10.49 13.89 1.76
CA LEU A 22 11.31 13.21 0.76
C LEU A 22 11.15 13.87 -0.62
N VAL A 23 9.91 14.12 -1.05
CA VAL A 23 9.60 14.84 -2.30
C VAL A 23 10.28 16.20 -2.31
N LYS A 24 10.10 16.99 -1.23
CA LYS A 24 10.71 18.32 -1.11
C LYS A 24 12.24 18.25 -1.23
N ARG A 25 12.87 17.27 -0.58
CA ARG A 25 14.32 17.12 -0.59
C ARG A 25 14.85 16.69 -1.96
N ILE A 26 14.22 15.72 -2.62
CA ILE A 26 14.66 15.28 -3.94
C ILE A 26 14.53 16.43 -4.96
N LYS A 27 13.42 17.18 -4.92
CA LYS A 27 13.23 18.37 -5.76
C LYS A 27 14.26 19.46 -5.47
N SER A 28 14.65 19.68 -4.21
CA SER A 28 15.68 20.69 -3.88
C SER A 28 17.06 20.31 -4.42
N ASP A 29 17.31 19.01 -4.59
CA ASP A 29 18.54 18.49 -5.18
C ASP A 29 18.49 18.52 -6.73
N GLY A 30 17.42 19.07 -7.34
CA GLY A 30 17.27 19.27 -8.77
C GLY A 30 16.78 18.04 -9.55
N ALA A 31 16.34 17.00 -8.85
CA ALA A 31 15.85 15.76 -9.46
C ALA A 31 14.32 15.74 -9.61
N ASP A 32 13.87 15.10 -10.69
CA ASP A 32 12.46 14.79 -10.88
C ASP A 32 12.00 13.69 -9.92
N VAL A 33 10.75 13.81 -9.46
CA VAL A 33 10.13 12.82 -8.58
C VAL A 33 8.93 12.22 -9.29
N ILE A 34 8.85 10.90 -9.25
CA ILE A 34 7.68 10.13 -9.64
C ILE A 34 7.21 9.36 -8.41
N LEU A 35 5.98 9.58 -8.00
CA LEU A 35 5.31 8.78 -6.99
C LEU A 35 4.57 7.63 -7.66
N VAL A 36 4.50 6.48 -6.99
CA VAL A 36 3.83 5.29 -7.50
C VAL A 36 2.93 4.74 -6.39
N THR A 37 1.66 4.47 -6.69
CA THR A 37 0.79 3.75 -5.74
C THR A 37 1.25 2.29 -5.63
N GLN A 38 1.00 1.64 -4.50
CA GLN A 38 1.45 0.28 -4.24
C GLN A 38 0.32 -0.73 -4.44
N PRO A 39 0.29 -1.45 -5.59
CA PRO A 39 -0.50 -2.65 -5.75
C PRO A 39 -0.30 -3.66 -4.61
N SER A 40 -1.36 -4.40 -4.31
CA SER A 40 -1.35 -5.52 -3.37
C SER A 40 -2.38 -6.57 -3.77
N LEU A 41 -2.22 -7.79 -3.26
CA LEU A 41 -3.14 -8.90 -3.50
C LEU A 41 -4.48 -8.74 -2.76
N TYR A 42 -4.56 -7.87 -1.74
CA TYR A 42 -5.77 -7.68 -0.93
C TYR A 42 -6.96 -7.21 -1.78
N LYS A 43 -8.02 -8.03 -1.79
CA LYS A 43 -9.31 -7.77 -2.45
C LYS A 43 -10.45 -8.45 -1.66
N PRO A 44 -11.71 -8.03 -1.84
CA PRO A 44 -12.84 -8.62 -1.10
C PRO A 44 -12.99 -10.13 -1.33
N ASP A 45 -12.84 -10.58 -2.58
CA ASP A 45 -13.13 -11.95 -3.00
C ASP A 45 -11.84 -12.76 -3.24
N LEU A 46 -11.02 -12.90 -2.19
CA LEU A 46 -9.84 -13.75 -2.24
C LEU A 46 -10.22 -15.23 -2.37
N SER A 47 -9.63 -15.92 -3.34
CA SER A 47 -9.71 -17.38 -3.40
C SER A 47 -8.98 -18.02 -2.22
N SER A 48 -9.27 -19.29 -1.93
CA SER A 48 -8.56 -20.03 -0.87
C SER A 48 -7.05 -20.12 -1.12
N GLN A 49 -6.64 -20.18 -2.40
CA GLN A 49 -5.23 -20.20 -2.81
C GLN A 49 -4.55 -18.85 -2.54
N GLU A 50 -5.23 -17.74 -2.86
CA GLU A 50 -4.70 -16.40 -2.61
C GLU A 50 -4.63 -16.07 -1.12
N SER A 51 -5.64 -16.47 -0.35
CA SER A 51 -5.65 -16.28 1.10
C SER A 51 -4.52 -17.07 1.78
N ALA A 52 -4.17 -18.25 1.25
CA ALA A 52 -3.13 -19.11 1.81
C ALA A 52 -1.72 -18.50 1.72
N VAL A 53 -1.46 -17.65 0.71
CA VAL A 53 -0.12 -17.02 0.52
C VAL A 53 0.04 -15.69 1.24
N LEU A 54 -1.00 -15.16 1.88
CA LEU A 54 -0.90 -13.92 2.65
C LEU A 54 -0.13 -14.18 3.95
N ASP A 55 0.96 -13.48 4.16
CA ASP A 55 1.85 -13.68 5.30
C ASP A 55 2.12 -12.39 6.08
N PHE A 56 2.16 -11.25 5.41
CA PHE A 56 2.51 -9.97 6.01
C PHE A 56 1.70 -9.60 7.27
N PRO A 57 0.37 -9.80 7.32
CA PRO A 57 -0.41 -9.50 8.52
C PRO A 57 0.02 -10.32 9.73
N ARG A 58 0.39 -11.59 9.50
CA ARG A 58 0.80 -12.55 10.54
C ARG A 58 2.23 -12.30 10.98
N ALA A 59 3.13 -11.99 10.03
CA ALA A 59 4.53 -11.77 10.31
C ALA A 59 4.82 -10.41 10.97
N PHE A 60 4.12 -9.33 10.56
CA PHE A 60 4.53 -7.96 10.88
C PHE A 60 3.47 -7.10 11.57
N CYS A 61 2.21 -7.52 11.59
CA CYS A 61 1.11 -6.72 12.14
C CYS A 61 0.52 -7.30 13.43
N MET A 62 1.28 -8.15 14.12
CA MET A 62 0.88 -8.68 15.43
C MET A 62 0.77 -7.56 16.46
N ASP A 63 -0.42 -7.41 17.04
CA ASP A 63 -0.68 -6.53 18.17
C ASP A 63 -0.80 -7.37 19.45
N ARG A 64 0.13 -7.14 20.38
CA ARG A 64 0.15 -7.75 21.71
C ARG A 64 -0.51 -6.79 22.70
N ARG A 65 -1.83 -6.93 22.85
CA ARG A 65 -2.59 -6.09 23.79
C ARG A 65 -2.43 -6.54 25.24
N ASP A 66 -2.21 -7.84 25.48
CA ASP A 66 -1.95 -8.44 26.81
C ASP A 66 -1.06 -9.69 26.68
N PHE A 67 -0.41 -10.11 27.77
CA PHE A 67 0.53 -11.24 27.83
C PHE A 67 0.02 -12.56 27.23
N PHE A 68 -1.31 -12.75 27.14
CA PHE A 68 -1.94 -13.99 26.67
C PHE A 68 -2.72 -13.83 25.35
N ARG A 69 -2.76 -12.63 24.75
CA ARG A 69 -3.59 -12.38 23.55
C ARG A 69 -2.79 -11.68 22.46
N MET A 70 -2.50 -12.45 21.41
CA MET A 70 -2.01 -11.93 20.14
C MET A 70 -3.22 -11.70 19.23
N THR A 71 -3.31 -10.50 18.67
CA THR A 71 -4.32 -10.17 17.66
C THR A 71 -3.64 -9.79 16.36
N TYR A 72 -4.25 -10.19 15.24
CA TYR A 72 -3.80 -9.87 13.90
C TYR A 72 -4.90 -9.08 13.19
N PRO A 73 -4.56 -8.14 12.30
CA PRO A 73 -5.56 -7.43 11.54
C PRO A 73 -6.31 -8.39 10.61
N SER A 74 -7.60 -8.10 10.40
CA SER A 74 -8.36 -8.82 9.38
C SER A 74 -7.87 -8.47 7.99
N LEU A 75 -8.12 -9.35 7.02
CA LEU A 75 -7.81 -9.08 5.60
C LEU A 75 -8.47 -7.80 5.10
N GLU A 76 -9.69 -7.53 5.55
CA GLU A 76 -10.40 -6.30 5.22
C GLU A 76 -9.69 -5.06 5.80
N SER A 77 -9.16 -5.16 7.02
CA SER A 77 -8.38 -4.07 7.62
C SER A 77 -7.09 -3.81 6.85
N MET A 78 -6.44 -4.86 6.33
CA MET A 78 -5.26 -4.72 5.47
C MET A 78 -5.59 -4.09 4.12
N ARG A 79 -6.71 -4.50 3.51
CA ARG A 79 -7.22 -3.89 2.26
C ARG A 79 -7.50 -2.41 2.44
N ILE A 80 -8.20 -2.04 3.51
CA ILE A 80 -8.49 -0.65 3.86
C ILE A 80 -7.20 0.13 4.11
N ALA A 81 -6.21 -0.47 4.78
CA ALA A 81 -4.92 0.16 5.02
C ALA A 81 -4.17 0.44 3.71
N MET A 82 -4.03 -0.55 2.83
CA MET A 82 -3.39 -0.37 1.52
C MET A 82 -4.08 0.72 0.70
N GLN A 83 -5.41 0.74 0.68
CA GLN A 83 -6.17 1.79 0.00
C GLN A 83 -5.84 3.18 0.57
N ALA A 84 -5.83 3.33 1.89
CA ALA A 84 -5.56 4.62 2.53
C ALA A 84 -4.13 5.14 2.26
N PHE A 85 -3.12 4.25 2.22
CA PHE A 85 -1.77 4.65 1.82
C PHE A 85 -1.70 5.06 0.36
N ASN A 86 -2.38 4.33 -0.54
CA ASN A 86 -2.43 4.69 -1.96
C ASN A 86 -3.16 6.02 -2.18
N ASP A 87 -4.27 6.27 -1.50
CA ASP A 87 -4.99 7.54 -1.56
C ASP A 87 -4.14 8.71 -1.06
N LEU A 88 -3.34 8.47 -0.01
CA LEU A 88 -2.41 9.47 0.50
C LEU A 88 -1.28 9.77 -0.50
N ILE A 89 -0.77 8.76 -1.22
CA ILE A 89 0.20 8.97 -2.31
C ILE A 89 -0.43 9.79 -3.44
N ARG A 90 -1.67 9.48 -3.85
CA ARG A 90 -2.41 10.25 -4.86
C ARG A 90 -2.54 11.72 -4.44
N TYR A 91 -2.98 11.94 -3.20
CA TYR A 91 -3.11 13.28 -2.62
C TYR A 91 -1.78 14.03 -2.64
N ILE A 92 -0.68 13.42 -2.18
CA ILE A 92 0.64 14.09 -2.17
C ILE A 92 1.11 14.39 -3.60
N GLY A 93 0.87 13.50 -4.55
CA GLY A 93 1.14 13.71 -5.98
C GLY A 93 0.49 14.99 -6.48
N GLU A 94 -0.81 15.13 -6.24
CA GLU A 94 -1.60 16.32 -6.60
C GLU A 94 -1.08 17.58 -5.89
N GLN A 95 -0.85 17.54 -4.57
CA GLN A 95 -0.43 18.72 -3.80
C GLN A 95 0.98 19.22 -4.16
N THR A 96 1.88 18.33 -4.54
CA THR A 96 3.29 18.67 -4.81
C THR A 96 3.60 18.87 -6.29
N GLY A 97 2.63 18.60 -7.15
CA GLY A 97 2.75 18.70 -8.61
C GLY A 97 3.79 17.76 -9.19
N VAL A 98 4.05 16.63 -8.53
CA VAL A 98 4.96 15.59 -9.04
C VAL A 98 4.20 14.58 -9.88
N TYR A 99 4.90 13.89 -10.77
CA TYR A 99 4.29 12.83 -11.56
C TYR A 99 3.80 11.70 -10.66
N LEU A 100 2.65 11.13 -11.00
CA LEU A 100 2.06 10.00 -10.32
C LEU A 100 1.81 8.87 -11.31
N VAL A 101 2.32 7.69 -11.00
CA VAL A 101 1.93 6.43 -11.63
C VAL A 101 0.95 5.72 -10.70
N ASP A 102 -0.34 5.77 -11.03
CA ASP A 102 -1.36 5.09 -10.26
C ASP A 102 -1.46 3.61 -10.65
N ALA A 103 -0.52 2.80 -10.17
CA ALA A 103 -0.36 1.39 -10.53
C ALA A 103 -1.40 0.46 -9.88
N ASP A 104 -1.87 0.77 -8.67
CA ASP A 104 -2.79 -0.09 -7.90
C ASP A 104 -4.07 -0.51 -8.65
N PRO A 105 -4.82 0.37 -9.34
CA PRO A 105 -5.99 -0.03 -10.11
C PRO A 105 -5.67 -0.76 -11.42
N ILE A 106 -4.45 -0.63 -11.94
CA ILE A 106 -4.02 -1.22 -13.21
C ILE A 106 -3.60 -2.68 -13.02
N PHE A 107 -3.07 -3.01 -11.84
CA PHE A 107 -2.59 -4.34 -11.54
C PHE A 107 -3.74 -5.31 -11.23
N GLU A 108 -3.82 -6.39 -12.02
CA GLU A 108 -4.66 -7.53 -11.67
C GLU A 108 -4.16 -8.13 -10.34
N LYS A 109 -4.99 -8.06 -9.30
CA LYS A 109 -4.73 -8.56 -7.95
C LYS A 109 -4.90 -10.08 -7.91
N SER A 110 -3.98 -10.82 -8.53
CA SER A 110 -4.00 -12.29 -8.58
C SER A 110 -2.60 -12.91 -8.45
N LEU A 111 -2.55 -14.22 -8.17
CA LEU A 111 -1.28 -14.97 -8.08
C LEU A 111 -0.46 -15.01 -9.38
N ARG A 112 -1.03 -14.54 -10.50
CA ARG A 112 -0.26 -14.32 -11.73
C ARG A 112 0.76 -13.21 -11.54
N ASN A 113 0.40 -12.15 -10.82
CA ASN A 113 1.22 -10.96 -10.62
C ASN A 113 1.89 -10.94 -9.26
N PHE A 114 1.37 -11.67 -8.28
CA PHE A 114 1.82 -11.64 -6.90
C PHE A 114 2.32 -13.02 -6.42
N VAL A 115 3.45 -13.01 -5.72
CA VAL A 115 3.99 -14.18 -4.99
C VAL A 115 3.28 -14.31 -3.64
N ASP A 116 3.06 -13.18 -2.97
CA ASP A 116 2.36 -13.04 -1.70
C ASP A 116 1.54 -11.74 -1.69
N ASP A 117 1.16 -11.23 -0.52
CA ASP A 117 0.37 -9.99 -0.39
C ASP A 117 0.96 -8.75 -1.08
N VAL A 118 2.29 -8.62 -1.23
CA VAL A 118 2.95 -7.39 -1.73
C VAL A 118 4.09 -7.61 -2.73
N HIS A 119 4.66 -8.81 -2.82
CA HIS A 119 5.80 -9.09 -3.70
C HIS A 119 5.35 -9.60 -5.07
N TYR A 120 5.97 -9.09 -6.13
CA TYR A 120 5.60 -9.41 -7.50
C TYR A 120 6.30 -10.66 -8.06
N THR A 121 5.58 -11.44 -8.85
CA THR A 121 6.16 -12.46 -9.74
C THR A 121 7.02 -11.79 -10.82
N LYS A 122 7.75 -12.59 -11.62
CA LYS A 122 8.44 -12.06 -12.81
C LYS A 122 7.48 -11.40 -13.81
N LEU A 123 6.25 -11.91 -13.91
CA LEU A 123 5.22 -11.34 -14.77
C LEU A 123 4.74 -10.00 -14.19
N GLY A 124 4.39 -9.98 -12.90
CA GLY A 124 3.98 -8.75 -12.22
C GLY A 124 5.03 -7.64 -12.34
N LYS A 125 6.32 -7.95 -12.22
CA LYS A 125 7.39 -6.95 -12.42
C LYS A 125 7.42 -6.35 -13.83
N LYS A 126 7.06 -7.11 -14.87
CA LYS A 126 7.02 -6.58 -16.24
C LYS A 126 5.88 -5.61 -16.45
N SER A 127 4.75 -5.82 -15.78
CA SER A 127 3.58 -4.94 -15.83
C SER A 127 3.82 -3.55 -15.21
N TYR A 128 4.95 -3.33 -14.52
CA TYR A 128 5.39 -2.00 -14.04
C TYR A 128 6.06 -1.13 -15.11
N LEU A 129 6.50 -1.71 -16.22
CA LEU A 129 7.43 -1.09 -17.18
C LEU A 129 6.81 -0.83 -18.56
N THR A 130 5.49 -0.96 -18.67
CA THR A 130 4.73 -0.84 -19.92
C THR A 130 3.48 0.00 -19.70
#